data_AF-A0A7W0P2S6-F1
#
_entry.id   AF-A0A7W0P2S6-F1
#
_cell.length_a   1.000
_cell.length_b   1.000
_cell.length_c   1.000
_cell.angle_alpha   90.00
_cell.angle_beta   90.00
_cell.angle_gamma   90.00
#
_symmetry.space_group_name_H-M   'P 1'
#
loop_
_entity.id
_entity.type
_entity.pdbx_description
1 polymer ?
#
loop_
_entity_poly.entity_id
_entity_poly.type
_entity_poly.pdbx_seq_one_letter_code
_entity_poly.pdbx_strand_id
1 'polypeptide(L)'
;MKIFFVTDLHGSEICWKKFLNAGSFYGADVVILGGDVTGKAMVPIVQRANGTWEASLQDHRDTLESEDAIVEFEKRVMNRGYYPIRVSDQEYVAMQEDEDLVDKRFKEVMLDGTERWIAMAEEKLAGTGIRVVACPANDDMFEIDDLLTGAQVVETGDEEHPITLGDFTMVSMGWTNPTPWHTFREAEEPELATRIDRA
;
A
#
# COMPACT_ATOMS: atom_id res chain seq x y z
N MET A 1 -23.26 1.53 -15.75
CA MET A 1 -22.12 1.20 -14.87
C MET A 1 -21.81 2.41 -14.00
N LYS A 2 -21.59 2.21 -12.70
CA LYS A 2 -21.15 3.24 -11.75
C LYS A 2 -19.79 2.86 -11.18
N ILE A 3 -18.87 3.80 -11.23
CA ILE A 3 -17.48 3.65 -10.76
C ILE A 3 -17.29 4.53 -9.52
N PHE A 4 -16.65 3.98 -8.49
CA PHE A 4 -16.10 4.74 -7.38
C PHE A 4 -14.58 4.74 -7.49
N PHE A 5 -13.97 5.91 -7.63
CA PHE A 5 -12.53 6.05 -7.82
C PHE A 5 -11.90 6.79 -6.64
N VAL A 6 -10.76 6.29 -6.17
CA VAL A 6 -9.87 6.94 -5.21
C VAL A 6 -8.43 6.73 -5.66
N THR A 7 -7.53 7.52 -5.11
CA THR A 7 -6.07 7.44 -5.30
C THR A 7 -5.42 7.83 -3.97
N ASP A 8 -4.11 7.62 -3.84
CA ASP A 8 -3.31 8.23 -2.76
C ASP A 8 -3.79 7.74 -1.36
N LEU A 9 -4.05 6.43 -1.25
CA LEU A 9 -4.37 5.82 0.05
C LEU A 9 -3.13 5.62 0.90
N HIS A 10 -1.99 5.40 0.26
CA HIS A 10 -0.68 5.12 0.85
C HIS A 10 -0.74 4.16 2.03
N GLY A 11 -1.31 2.98 1.83
CA GLY A 11 -1.40 1.95 2.85
C GLY A 11 -2.25 2.28 4.09
N SER A 12 -3.04 3.36 4.07
CA SER A 12 -3.96 3.67 5.17
C SER A 12 -5.05 2.60 5.27
N GLU A 13 -4.94 1.72 6.27
CA GLU A 13 -5.83 0.57 6.40
C GLU A 13 -7.29 0.98 6.65
N ILE A 14 -7.53 2.08 7.35
CA ILE A 14 -8.88 2.62 7.54
C ILE A 14 -9.47 3.15 6.23
N CYS A 15 -8.66 3.76 5.37
CA CYS A 15 -9.13 4.21 4.06
C CYS A 15 -9.36 3.02 3.13
N TRP A 16 -8.50 1.99 3.16
CA TRP A 16 -8.73 0.73 2.43
C TRP A 16 -10.05 0.08 2.83
N LYS A 17 -10.34 -0.05 4.13
CA LYS A 17 -11.63 -0.56 4.62
C LYS A 17 -12.82 0.27 4.14
N LYS A 18 -12.71 1.61 4.11
CA LYS A 18 -13.77 2.49 3.57
C LYS A 18 -13.94 2.32 2.07
N PHE A 19 -12.85 2.23 1.32
CA PHE A 19 -12.82 1.98 -0.11
C PHE A 19 -13.54 0.68 -0.47
N LEU A 20 -13.22 -0.43 0.21
CA LEU A 20 -13.91 -1.72 -0.01
C LEU A 20 -15.41 -1.65 0.31
N ASN A 21 -15.82 -0.84 1.28
CA ASN A 21 -17.24 -0.63 1.59
C ASN A 21 -17.95 0.31 0.60
N ALA A 22 -17.21 1.10 -0.18
CA ALA A 22 -17.78 2.13 -1.06
C ALA A 22 -18.69 1.52 -2.15
N GLY A 23 -18.36 0.32 -2.64
CA GLY A 23 -19.17 -0.38 -3.65
C GLY A 23 -20.60 -0.59 -3.18
N SER A 24 -20.79 -1.20 -2.02
CA SER A 24 -22.12 -1.40 -1.43
C SER A 24 -22.78 -0.09 -1.01
N PHE A 25 -22.03 0.80 -0.36
CA PHE A 25 -22.58 2.03 0.21
C PHE A 25 -23.10 3.01 -0.86
N TYR A 26 -22.36 3.19 -1.95
CA TYR A 26 -22.73 4.09 -3.04
C TYR A 26 -23.47 3.37 -4.19
N GLY A 27 -23.61 2.04 -4.11
CA GLY A 27 -24.14 1.20 -5.18
C GLY A 27 -23.30 1.34 -6.45
N ALA A 28 -21.98 1.22 -6.32
CA ALA A 28 -21.03 1.20 -7.42
C ALA A 28 -20.77 -0.25 -7.86
N ASP A 29 -20.64 -0.44 -9.17
CA ASP A 29 -20.36 -1.74 -9.79
C ASP A 29 -18.86 -2.07 -9.73
N VAL A 30 -18.02 -1.02 -9.71
CA VAL A 30 -16.56 -1.11 -9.68
C VAL A 30 -16.01 -0.08 -8.69
N VAL A 31 -15.08 -0.51 -7.83
CA VAL A 31 -14.26 0.38 -7.00
C VAL A 31 -12.81 0.34 -7.50
N ILE A 32 -12.19 1.49 -7.71
CA ILE A 32 -10.86 1.62 -8.31
C ILE A 32 -9.96 2.43 -7.37
N LEU A 33 -8.81 1.85 -7.02
CA LEU A 33 -7.68 2.53 -6.41
C LEU A 33 -6.63 2.81 -7.50
N GLY A 34 -6.54 4.06 -7.95
CA GLY A 34 -5.60 4.47 -8.99
C GLY A 34 -4.31 5.04 -8.41
N GLY A 35 -3.37 4.18 -8.04
CA GLY A 35 -2.04 4.56 -7.57
C GLY A 35 -1.87 4.57 -6.05
N ASP A 36 -0.59 4.52 -5.64
CA ASP A 36 -0.10 4.69 -4.27
C ASP A 36 -0.80 3.75 -3.29
N VAL A 37 -0.67 2.46 -3.57
CA VAL A 37 -1.31 1.38 -2.80
C VAL A 37 -0.60 1.20 -1.45
N THR A 38 0.73 1.24 -1.46
CA THR A 38 1.59 0.90 -0.32
C THR A 38 1.89 2.08 0.61
N GLY A 39 2.28 1.75 1.84
CA GLY A 39 2.58 2.72 2.90
C GLY A 39 3.93 3.40 2.70
N LYS A 40 4.12 4.54 3.38
CA LYS A 40 5.26 5.45 3.12
C LYS A 40 6.54 5.10 3.85
N ALA A 41 6.43 4.51 5.04
CA ALA A 41 7.58 4.34 5.93
C ALA A 41 7.31 3.30 7.03
N MET A 42 8.38 2.77 7.60
CA MET A 42 8.34 1.96 8.81
C MET A 42 8.32 2.85 10.06
N VAL A 43 7.57 2.43 11.08
CA VAL A 43 7.57 3.03 12.41
C VAL A 43 8.04 1.96 13.40
N PRO A 44 9.28 2.08 13.91
CA PRO A 44 9.81 1.11 14.85
C PRO A 44 9.18 1.26 16.23
N ILE A 45 8.82 0.12 16.80
CA ILE A 45 8.40 -0.05 18.19
C ILE A 45 9.55 -0.83 18.84
N VAL A 46 10.37 -0.15 19.62
CA VAL A 46 11.67 -0.67 20.09
C VAL A 46 11.53 -1.22 21.50
N GLN A 47 11.89 -2.49 21.68
CA GLN A 47 11.92 -3.12 23.00
C GLN A 47 13.13 -2.65 23.80
N ARG A 48 12.89 -2.07 24.99
CA ARG A 48 13.93 -1.58 25.89
C ARG A 48 14.28 -2.60 26.98
N ALA A 49 15.49 -2.45 27.55
CA ALA A 49 16.03 -3.38 28.55
C ALA A 49 15.20 -3.46 29.86
N ASN A 50 14.42 -2.43 30.18
CA ASN A 50 13.50 -2.40 31.32
C ASN A 50 12.17 -3.14 31.04
N GLY A 51 12.00 -3.72 29.85
CA GLY A 51 10.80 -4.45 29.44
C GLY A 51 9.70 -3.58 28.82
N THR A 52 9.85 -2.25 28.81
CA THR A 52 8.92 -1.35 28.11
C THR A 52 9.25 -1.28 26.63
N TRP A 53 8.28 -0.86 25.83
CA TRP A 53 8.49 -0.55 24.41
C TRP A 53 8.41 0.95 24.19
N GLU A 54 9.25 1.48 23.31
CA GLU A 54 9.23 2.89 22.93
C GLU A 54 8.98 3.04 21.44
N ALA A 55 8.10 3.96 21.08
CA ALA A 55 7.82 4.27 19.68
C ALA A 55 7.56 5.77 19.52
N SER A 56 7.76 6.29 18.32
CA SER A 56 7.50 7.68 17.99
C SER A 56 6.68 7.78 16.71
N LEU A 57 5.60 8.54 16.75
CA LEU A 57 4.75 8.79 15.59
C LEU A 57 4.43 10.28 15.50
N GLN A 58 4.86 10.94 14.42
CA GLN A 58 4.65 12.39 14.20
C GLN A 58 5.09 13.23 15.42
N ASP A 59 6.33 13.03 15.86
CA ASP A 59 6.95 13.68 17.03
C ASP A 59 6.32 13.37 18.41
N HIS A 60 5.28 12.53 18.46
CA HIS A 60 4.73 12.01 19.70
C HIS A 60 5.43 10.72 20.09
N ARG A 61 6.17 10.76 21.20
CA ARG A 61 6.80 9.58 21.81
C ARG A 61 5.83 8.92 22.78
N ASP A 62 5.65 7.62 22.61
CA ASP A 62 4.86 6.76 23.49
C ASP A 62 5.79 5.76 24.19
N THR A 63 5.56 5.56 25.50
CA THR A 63 6.07 4.40 26.24
C THR A 63 4.92 3.41 26.41
N LEU A 64 5.10 2.20 25.90
CA LEU A 64 4.07 1.16 25.84
C LEU A 64 4.46 0.04 26.81
N GLU A 65 3.59 -0.21 27.80
CA GLU A 65 3.87 -1.12 28.92
C GLU A 65 3.05 -2.42 28.85
N SER A 66 2.19 -2.58 27.85
CA SER A 66 1.35 -3.77 27.66
C SER A 66 1.21 -4.14 26.19
N GLU A 67 0.92 -5.41 25.92
CA GLU A 67 0.61 -5.89 24.57
C GLU A 67 -0.56 -5.14 23.93
N ASP A 68 -1.62 -4.86 24.71
CA ASP A 68 -2.77 -4.08 24.24
C ASP A 68 -2.36 -2.66 23.81
N ALA A 69 -1.45 -2.01 24.55
CA ALA A 69 -0.94 -0.69 24.18
C ALA A 69 -0.13 -0.74 22.88
N ILE A 70 0.64 -1.81 22.66
CA ILE A 70 1.39 -2.03 21.42
C ILE A 70 0.43 -2.23 20.25
N VAL A 71 -0.56 -3.11 20.38
CA VAL A 71 -1.56 -3.37 19.34
C VAL A 71 -2.35 -2.11 18.98
N GLU A 72 -2.73 -1.29 19.96
CA GLU A 72 -3.39 0.00 19.69
C GLU A 72 -2.44 1.00 19.00
N PHE A 73 -1.16 1.01 19.35
CA PHE A 73 -0.15 1.80 18.64
C PHE A 73 -0.02 1.34 17.18
N GLU A 74 0.12 0.04 16.93
CA GLU A 74 0.22 -0.55 15.59
C GLU A 74 -0.97 -0.18 14.71
N LYS A 75 -2.20 -0.25 15.27
CA LYS A 75 -3.41 0.20 14.57
C LYS A 75 -3.35 1.69 14.20
N ARG A 76 -2.87 2.56 15.10
CA ARG A 76 -2.73 4.00 14.83
C ARG A 76 -1.73 4.29 13.72
N VAL A 77 -0.65 3.50 13.65
CA VAL A 77 0.39 3.56 12.62
C VAL A 77 -0.18 3.10 11.26
N MET A 78 -0.79 1.92 11.21
CA MET A 78 -1.41 1.38 9.98
C MET A 78 -2.52 2.29 9.44
N ASN A 79 -3.34 2.87 10.31
CA ASN A 79 -4.39 3.80 9.88
C ASN A 79 -3.84 5.10 9.25
N ARG A 80 -2.57 5.43 9.49
CA ARG A 80 -1.89 6.58 8.89
C ARG A 80 -1.08 6.24 7.64
N GLY A 81 -1.05 4.97 7.22
CA GLY A 81 -0.28 4.58 6.04
C GLY A 81 1.19 4.29 6.31
N TYR A 82 1.52 3.87 7.53
CA TYR A 82 2.86 3.45 7.91
C TYR A 82 2.86 1.98 8.34
N TYR A 83 4.03 1.36 8.34
CA TYR A 83 4.24 -0.02 8.74
C TYR A 83 4.84 -0.10 10.14
N PRO A 84 4.09 -0.53 11.16
CA PRO A 84 4.70 -0.75 12.47
C PRO A 84 5.62 -1.97 12.40
N ILE A 85 6.84 -1.83 12.94
CA ILE A 85 7.76 -2.95 13.12
C ILE A 85 8.14 -3.06 14.58
N ARG A 86 7.93 -4.23 15.18
CA ARG A 86 8.47 -4.54 16.50
C ARG A 86 9.91 -4.98 16.33
N VAL A 87 10.83 -4.29 16.99
CA VAL A 87 12.27 -4.55 16.88
C VAL A 87 12.93 -4.56 18.25
N SER A 88 14.01 -5.32 18.39
CA SER A 88 14.88 -5.22 19.56
C SER A 88 15.73 -3.95 19.51
N ASP A 89 16.27 -3.52 20.65
CA ASP A 89 17.21 -2.39 20.70
C ASP A 89 18.44 -2.60 19.79
N GLN A 90 18.95 -3.84 19.75
CA GLN A 90 20.10 -4.23 18.92
C GLN A 90 19.76 -4.18 17.42
N GLU A 91 18.60 -4.72 17.05
CA GLU A 91 18.10 -4.68 15.67
C GLU A 91 17.86 -3.25 15.22
N TYR A 92 17.26 -2.42 16.07
CA TYR A 92 17.06 -1.01 15.79
C TYR A 92 18.39 -0.29 15.51
N VAL A 93 19.40 -0.47 16.35
CA VAL A 93 20.74 0.11 16.14
C VAL A 93 21.37 -0.40 14.84
N ALA A 94 21.31 -1.71 14.57
CA ALA A 94 21.84 -2.27 13.33
C ALA A 94 21.18 -1.66 12.09
N MET A 95 19.85 -1.48 12.10
CA MET A 95 19.13 -0.81 11.01
C MET A 95 19.47 0.68 10.88
N GLN A 96 19.92 1.36 11.94
CA GLN A 96 20.37 2.75 11.83
C GLN A 96 21.74 2.88 11.15
N GLU A 97 22.52 1.79 11.11
CA GLU A 97 23.89 1.77 10.57
C GLU A 97 23.98 1.10 9.19
N ASP A 98 22.88 0.50 8.70
CA ASP A 98 22.84 -0.32 7.49
C ASP A 98 21.56 -0.04 6.68
N GLU A 99 21.71 0.68 5.58
CA GLU A 99 20.61 1.02 4.66
C GLU A 99 20.03 -0.22 3.96
N ASP A 100 20.86 -1.23 3.67
CA ASP A 100 20.39 -2.47 3.01
C ASP A 100 19.45 -3.27 3.94
N LEU A 101 19.71 -3.23 5.27
CA LEU A 101 18.81 -3.82 6.26
C LEU A 101 17.46 -3.09 6.31
N VAL A 102 17.46 -1.75 6.20
CA VAL A 102 16.25 -0.95 6.15
C VAL A 102 15.45 -1.27 4.89
N ASP A 103 16.09 -1.26 3.72
CA ASP A 103 15.45 -1.52 2.44
C ASP A 103 14.84 -2.92 2.37
N LYS A 104 15.59 -3.92 2.84
CA LYS A 104 15.09 -5.29 2.93
C LYS A 104 13.87 -5.38 3.85
N ARG A 105 13.95 -4.77 5.03
CA ARG A 105 12.85 -4.81 6.00
C ARG A 105 11.62 -4.06 5.49
N PHE A 106 11.82 -2.95 4.80
CA PHE A 106 10.74 -2.16 4.21
C PHE A 106 10.03 -2.93 3.11
N LYS A 107 10.81 -3.61 2.25
CA LYS A 107 10.26 -4.52 1.24
C LYS A 107 9.40 -5.62 1.85
N GLU A 108 9.89 -6.31 2.89
CA GLU A 108 9.13 -7.35 3.59
C GLU A 108 7.77 -6.82 4.07
N VAL A 109 7.75 -5.69 4.78
CA VAL A 109 6.49 -5.17 5.35
C VAL A 109 5.54 -4.59 4.30
N MET A 110 6.05 -4.09 3.16
CA MET A 110 5.22 -3.66 2.04
C MET A 110 4.49 -4.83 1.38
N LEU A 111 5.19 -5.96 1.19
CA LEU A 111 4.60 -7.19 0.65
C LEU A 111 3.56 -7.75 1.63
N ASP A 112 3.91 -7.91 2.92
CA ASP A 112 2.99 -8.38 3.96
C ASP A 112 1.75 -7.49 4.09
N GLY A 113 1.93 -6.16 3.96
CA GLY A 113 0.82 -5.20 3.96
C GLY A 113 -0.12 -5.39 2.77
N THR A 114 0.45 -5.60 1.58
CA THR A 114 -0.30 -5.81 0.34
C THR A 114 -1.08 -7.11 0.36
N GLU A 115 -0.45 -8.21 0.77
CA GLU A 115 -1.13 -9.50 0.96
C GLU A 115 -2.32 -9.38 1.92
N ARG A 116 -2.14 -8.65 3.02
CA ARG A 116 -3.21 -8.38 3.98
C ARG A 116 -4.36 -7.59 3.36
N TRP A 117 -4.07 -6.55 2.57
CA TRP A 117 -5.09 -5.76 1.90
C TRP A 117 -5.85 -6.55 0.84
N ILE A 118 -5.16 -7.41 0.08
CA ILE A 118 -5.77 -8.38 -0.84
C ILE A 118 -6.71 -9.30 -0.07
N ALA A 119 -6.26 -9.89 1.04
CA ALA A 119 -7.10 -10.76 1.86
C ALA A 119 -8.35 -10.04 2.40
N MET A 120 -8.24 -8.77 2.80
CA MET A 120 -9.40 -7.96 3.20
C MET A 120 -10.38 -7.74 2.05
N ALA A 121 -9.89 -7.53 0.82
CA ALA A 121 -10.72 -7.36 -0.36
C ALA A 121 -11.44 -8.67 -0.72
N GLU A 122 -10.73 -9.79 -0.66
CA GLU A 122 -11.29 -11.13 -0.90
C GLU A 122 -12.38 -11.48 0.11
N GLU A 123 -12.11 -11.30 1.42
CA GLU A 123 -13.11 -11.51 2.48
C GLU A 123 -14.36 -10.65 2.25
N LYS A 124 -14.18 -9.41 1.81
CA LYS A 124 -15.25 -8.42 1.74
C LYS A 124 -16.08 -8.50 0.46
N LEU A 125 -15.45 -8.74 -0.69
CA LEU A 125 -16.05 -8.56 -2.01
C LEU A 125 -16.25 -9.86 -2.80
N ALA A 126 -15.66 -10.98 -2.36
CA ALA A 126 -15.88 -12.26 -3.01
C ALA A 126 -17.39 -12.58 -3.11
N GLY A 127 -17.85 -12.93 -4.32
CA GLY A 127 -19.24 -13.29 -4.59
C GLY A 127 -20.25 -12.12 -4.56
N THR A 128 -19.82 -10.88 -4.31
CA THR A 128 -20.73 -9.72 -4.29
C THR A 128 -21.07 -9.20 -5.68
N GLY A 129 -20.24 -9.51 -6.68
CA GLY A 129 -20.34 -8.96 -8.04
C GLY A 129 -19.75 -7.56 -8.20
N ILE A 130 -19.31 -6.92 -7.11
CA ILE A 130 -18.58 -5.65 -7.16
C ILE A 130 -17.13 -5.96 -7.54
N ARG A 131 -16.63 -5.32 -8.61
CA ARG A 131 -15.24 -5.44 -9.03
C ARG A 131 -14.36 -4.49 -8.23
N VAL A 132 -13.17 -4.92 -7.86
CA VAL A 132 -12.17 -4.09 -7.21
C VAL A 132 -10.90 -4.08 -8.04
N VAL A 133 -10.45 -2.89 -8.40
CA VAL A 133 -9.23 -2.68 -9.16
C VAL A 133 -8.24 -1.91 -8.29
N ALA A 134 -7.00 -2.36 -8.23
CA ALA A 134 -5.90 -1.62 -7.63
C ALA A 134 -4.77 -1.49 -8.64
N CYS A 135 -4.35 -0.27 -8.90
CA CYS A 135 -3.29 0.04 -9.83
C CYS A 135 -2.09 0.60 -9.06
N PRO A 136 -0.92 -0.04 -9.10
CA PRO A 136 0.29 0.51 -8.51
C PRO A 136 0.75 1.81 -9.19
N ALA A 137 1.43 2.68 -8.44
CA ALA A 137 2.07 3.91 -8.94
C ALA A 137 3.58 3.92 -8.67
N ASN A 138 4.21 5.09 -8.72
CA ASN A 138 5.65 5.24 -8.67
C ASN A 138 6.26 4.82 -7.33
N ASP A 139 5.53 4.99 -6.22
CA ASP A 139 5.98 4.61 -4.87
C ASP A 139 5.85 3.10 -4.58
N ASP A 140 5.08 2.37 -5.38
CA ASP A 140 4.90 0.94 -5.21
C ASP A 140 6.06 0.17 -5.86
N MET A 141 6.59 -0.90 -5.25
CA MET A 141 7.62 -1.72 -5.92
C MET A 141 7.01 -2.63 -7.01
N PHE A 142 7.83 -3.13 -7.92
CA PHE A 142 7.37 -4.03 -8.99
C PHE A 142 6.81 -5.36 -8.45
N GLU A 143 7.30 -5.83 -7.32
CA GLU A 143 6.79 -7.05 -6.66
C GLU A 143 5.33 -6.91 -6.16
N ILE A 144 4.82 -5.68 -6.05
CA ILE A 144 3.39 -5.43 -5.78
C ILE A 144 2.53 -5.87 -6.97
N ASP A 145 3.02 -5.70 -8.20
CA ASP A 145 2.32 -6.11 -9.42
C ASP A 145 2.10 -7.62 -9.43
N ASP A 146 3.12 -8.40 -9.02
CA ASP A 146 3.05 -9.85 -8.93
C ASP A 146 1.99 -10.32 -7.92
N LEU A 147 1.94 -9.68 -6.74
CA LEU A 147 0.94 -9.98 -5.71
C LEU A 147 -0.48 -9.68 -6.20
N LEU A 148 -0.69 -8.52 -6.82
CA LEU A 148 -2.00 -8.13 -7.33
C LEU A 148 -2.44 -9.01 -8.50
N THR A 149 -1.53 -9.37 -9.40
CA THR A 149 -1.82 -10.28 -10.53
C THR A 149 -2.20 -11.68 -10.04
N GLY A 150 -1.65 -12.11 -8.90
CA GLY A 150 -1.98 -13.39 -8.27
C GLY A 150 -3.27 -13.41 -7.45
N ALA A 151 -3.90 -12.26 -7.20
CA ALA A 151 -5.11 -12.15 -6.38
C ALA A 151 -6.36 -12.74 -7.08
N GLN A 152 -7.32 -13.23 -6.31
CA GLN A 152 -8.55 -13.80 -6.90
C GLN A 152 -9.63 -12.77 -7.18
N VAL A 153 -9.73 -11.76 -6.32
CA VAL A 153 -10.80 -10.75 -6.36
C VAL A 153 -10.30 -9.39 -6.80
N VAL A 154 -9.04 -9.06 -6.52
CA VAL A 154 -8.43 -7.79 -6.91
C VAL A 154 -7.89 -7.91 -8.33
N GLU A 155 -8.32 -7.00 -9.18
CA GLU A 155 -7.80 -6.86 -10.54
C GLU A 155 -6.72 -5.78 -10.56
N THR A 156 -5.71 -5.95 -11.40
CA THR A 156 -4.68 -4.95 -11.69
C THR A 156 -4.43 -4.90 -13.20
N GLY A 157 -3.94 -3.76 -13.67
CA GLY A 157 -3.63 -3.52 -15.07
C GLY A 157 -2.76 -2.28 -15.22
N ASP A 158 -2.13 -2.18 -16.39
CA ASP A 158 -1.20 -1.12 -16.76
C ASP A 158 -1.45 -0.70 -18.23
N GLU A 159 -0.48 0.02 -18.84
CA GLU A 159 -0.58 0.43 -20.23
C GLU A 159 -0.58 -0.73 -21.24
N GLU A 160 -0.05 -1.90 -20.88
CA GLU A 160 0.01 -3.09 -21.74
C GLU A 160 -1.17 -4.06 -21.47
N HIS A 161 -1.80 -3.96 -20.30
CA HIS A 161 -2.87 -4.82 -19.81
C HIS A 161 -4.13 -4.01 -19.44
N PRO A 162 -4.82 -3.39 -20.43
CA PRO A 162 -6.01 -2.60 -20.16
C PRO A 162 -7.17 -3.44 -19.61
N ILE A 163 -7.90 -2.88 -18.66
CA ILE A 163 -9.05 -3.54 -18.02
C ILE A 163 -10.34 -3.13 -18.73
N THR A 164 -11.12 -4.10 -19.19
CA THR A 164 -12.46 -3.84 -19.74
C THR A 164 -13.47 -3.65 -18.61
N LEU A 165 -14.14 -2.49 -18.59
CA LEU A 165 -15.21 -2.13 -17.66
C LEU A 165 -16.51 -1.91 -18.47
N GLY A 166 -17.23 -2.99 -18.78
CA GLY A 166 -18.41 -2.91 -19.65
C GLY A 166 -18.05 -2.41 -21.05
N ASP A 167 -18.63 -1.28 -21.46
CA ASP A 167 -18.34 -0.63 -22.75
C ASP A 167 -17.11 0.30 -22.72
N PHE A 168 -16.44 0.40 -21.56
CA PHE A 168 -15.26 1.24 -21.39
C PHE A 168 -13.99 0.39 -21.27
N THR A 169 -12.88 0.94 -21.74
CA THR A 169 -11.54 0.42 -21.48
C THR A 169 -10.85 1.33 -20.48
N MET A 170 -10.35 0.76 -19.39
CA MET A 170 -9.53 1.47 -18.42
C MET A 170 -8.07 1.12 -18.67
N VAL A 171 -7.27 2.15 -18.92
CA VAL A 171 -5.81 2.10 -18.96
C VAL A 171 -5.31 2.74 -17.67
N SER A 172 -4.31 2.12 -17.05
CA SER A 172 -3.61 2.70 -15.91
C SER A 172 -2.15 2.97 -16.26
N MET A 173 -1.57 4.03 -15.71
CA MET A 173 -0.16 4.35 -15.88
C MET A 173 0.41 4.75 -14.52
N GLY A 174 1.21 3.86 -13.94
CA GLY A 174 1.91 4.10 -12.68
C GLY A 174 3.22 4.87 -12.84
N TRP A 175 3.66 5.10 -14.09
CA TRP A 175 4.91 5.80 -14.41
C TRP A 175 4.76 7.31 -14.27
N THR A 176 5.77 7.95 -13.68
CA THR A 176 5.86 9.41 -13.54
C THR A 176 7.15 9.96 -14.15
N ASN A 177 7.23 11.28 -14.32
CA ASN A 177 8.50 11.96 -14.58
C ASN A 177 9.47 11.77 -13.41
N PRO A 178 10.80 11.90 -13.62
CA PRO A 178 11.77 11.72 -12.55
C PRO A 178 11.47 12.57 -11.31
N THR A 179 11.52 11.94 -10.14
CA THR A 179 11.26 12.60 -8.86
C THR A 179 12.56 12.83 -8.08
N PRO A 180 12.58 13.71 -7.08
CA PRO A 180 13.72 13.83 -6.17
C PRO A 180 14.01 12.56 -5.36
N TRP A 181 13.07 11.60 -5.32
CA TRP A 181 13.14 10.40 -4.48
C TRP A 181 13.57 9.15 -5.23
N HIS A 182 13.77 9.23 -6.56
CA HIS A 182 14.21 8.11 -7.39
C HIS A 182 13.37 6.84 -7.14
N THR A 183 12.06 7.00 -7.27
CA THR A 183 11.03 5.97 -7.04
C THR A 183 11.05 4.88 -8.12
N PHE A 184 10.24 3.84 -7.95
CA PHE A 184 10.37 2.60 -8.74
C PHE A 184 9.95 2.75 -10.21
N ARG A 185 8.95 3.59 -10.50
CA ARG A 185 8.40 3.79 -11.86
C ARG A 185 8.58 5.23 -12.32
N GLU A 186 9.78 5.56 -12.76
CA GLU A 186 10.13 6.87 -13.31
C GLU A 186 10.68 6.77 -14.73
N ALA A 187 10.23 7.66 -15.61
CA ALA A 187 10.73 7.75 -16.97
C ALA A 187 10.73 9.20 -17.46
N GLU A 188 11.67 9.53 -18.35
CA GLU A 188 11.71 10.84 -18.99
C GLU A 188 10.51 11.06 -19.92
N GLU A 189 10.12 12.31 -20.14
CA GLU A 189 8.93 12.68 -20.92
C GLU A 189 8.82 11.97 -22.29
N PRO A 190 9.89 11.81 -23.09
CA PRO A 190 9.79 11.11 -24.38
C PRO A 190 9.48 9.61 -24.26
N GLU A 191 9.93 8.97 -23.17
CA GLU A 191 9.62 7.57 -22.90
C GLU A 191 8.17 7.43 -22.43
N LEU A 192 7.71 8.31 -21.53
CA LEU A 192 6.31 8.36 -21.11
C LEU A 192 5.36 8.55 -22.31
N ALA A 193 5.66 9.49 -23.20
CA ALA A 193 4.87 9.70 -24.42
C ALA A 193 4.80 8.42 -25.29
N THR A 194 5.91 7.68 -25.41
CA THR A 194 5.94 6.41 -26.14
C THR A 194 5.09 5.33 -25.49
N ARG A 195 5.01 5.29 -24.15
CA ARG A 195 4.12 4.38 -23.42
C ARG A 195 2.65 4.75 -23.62
N ILE A 196 2.32 6.03 -23.52
CA ILE A 196 0.96 6.55 -23.70
C ILE A 196 0.45 6.28 -25.12
N ASP A 197 1.27 6.54 -26.16
CA ASP A 197 0.86 6.34 -27.55
C ASP A 197 0.62 4.87 -27.93
N ARG A 198 1.09 3.92 -27.12
CA ARG A 198 0.90 2.47 -27.33
C ARG A 198 -0.38 1.92 -26.70
N ALA A 199 -0.91 2.60 -25.67
CA ALA A 199 -2.07 2.16 -24.90
C ALA A 199 -3.39 2.44 -25.64
#